data_AF-Q2UKK8-F1
#
_entry.id   AF-Q2UKK8-F1
#
_cell.length_a   1.000
_cell.length_b   1.000
_cell.length_c   1.000
_cell.angle_alpha   90.00
_cell.angle_beta   90.00
_cell.angle_gamma   90.00
#
_symmetry.space_group_name_H-M   'P 1'
#
loop_
_entity.id
_entity.type
_entity.pdbx_description
1 polymer ?
#
loop_
_entity_poly.entity_id
_entity_poly.type
_entity_poly.pdbx_seq_one_letter_code
_entity_poly.pdbx_strand_id
1 'polypeptide(L)'
;MCRVPSCRKPARFNNNILSKYCSDEHGREFMRLKTQHLKMSPAPENKMEDLGSRGGILTAGDLKAVIMDVSSAAEFRKLGERIVSLPPDDPETDTKEKDKKKLGLDFAPDDLTYSPDEASKIEELRKRRDELLHRRGMLNARNTFVNLVRQRSKSVLEKLKQAEPKGGWKDICGFDSRLAWSDEEFDEWRLSEVGAKTLEDGTPEALASSYPDTTDIDGDTVMNGVKAEEDDISSLSRGICTKKRCERHKQWVKVQQQEILFEEDTVNQDLAKCEKEAQNVVERAVLRMWAEKENAQNGCQ
;
A
#
# COMPACT_ATOMS: atom_id res chain seq x y z
N MET A 1 -43.28 -8.71 18.84
CA MET A 1 -43.06 -9.74 19.89
C MET A 1 -41.72 -10.41 19.67
N CYS A 2 -41.05 -10.86 20.74
CA CYS A 2 -39.81 -11.63 20.67
C CYS A 2 -40.02 -12.94 19.88
N ARG A 3 -39.01 -13.36 19.11
CA ARG A 3 -39.08 -14.57 18.26
C ARG A 3 -38.78 -15.90 18.97
N VAL A 4 -38.35 -15.90 20.23
CA VAL A 4 -38.17 -17.14 21.00
C VAL A 4 -39.55 -17.74 21.29
N PRO A 5 -39.81 -19.03 20.96
CA PRO A 5 -41.15 -19.62 21.06
C PRO A 5 -41.81 -19.53 22.45
N SER A 6 -41.00 -19.59 23.52
CA SER A 6 -41.44 -19.48 24.92
C SER A 6 -41.56 -18.04 25.42
N CYS A 7 -41.10 -17.04 24.68
CA CYS A 7 -41.08 -15.65 25.12
C CYS A 7 -42.28 -14.86 24.58
N ARG A 8 -43.00 -14.19 25.48
CA ARG A 8 -44.09 -13.26 25.14
C ARG A 8 -43.71 -11.77 25.30
N LYS A 9 -42.46 -11.45 25.61
CA LYS A 9 -42.01 -10.05 25.77
C LYS A 9 -41.95 -9.35 24.40
N PRO A 10 -42.16 -8.02 24.34
CA PRO A 10 -41.99 -7.25 23.10
C PRO A 10 -40.53 -7.29 22.65
N ALA A 11 -40.31 -7.27 21.33
CA ALA A 11 -38.95 -7.17 20.79
C ALA A 11 -38.41 -5.75 20.99
N ARG A 12 -37.10 -5.58 21.18
CA ARG A 12 -36.50 -4.25 21.32
C ARG A 12 -36.55 -3.54 19.97
N PHE A 13 -37.38 -2.51 19.90
CA PHE A 13 -37.49 -1.63 18.74
C PHE A 13 -37.31 -0.20 19.24
N ASN A 14 -36.10 0.33 19.12
CA ASN A 14 -35.81 1.74 19.34
C ASN A 14 -35.07 2.31 18.11
N ASN A 15 -35.00 3.64 18.00
CA ASN A 15 -34.45 4.32 16.82
C ASN A 15 -32.96 4.01 16.54
N ASN A 16 -32.22 3.44 17.50
CA ASN A 16 -30.79 3.09 17.35
C ASN A 16 -30.50 1.58 17.23
N ILE A 17 -31.42 0.70 17.65
CA ILE A 17 -31.22 -0.75 17.74
C ILE A 17 -32.52 -1.46 17.34
N LEU A 18 -32.58 -1.88 16.07
CA LEU A 18 -33.63 -2.79 15.58
C LEU A 18 -33.27 -4.23 15.95
N SER A 19 -33.92 -4.79 16.97
CA SER A 19 -33.75 -6.20 17.33
C SER A 19 -35.07 -6.98 17.22
N LYS A 20 -34.97 -8.23 16.78
CA LYS A 20 -36.10 -9.18 16.71
C LYS A 20 -36.34 -9.88 18.05
N TYR A 21 -35.55 -9.55 19.07
CA TYR A 21 -35.55 -10.20 20.39
C TYR A 21 -35.69 -9.17 21.52
N CYS A 22 -36.23 -9.59 22.67
CA CYS A 22 -36.39 -8.70 23.83
C CYS A 22 -35.08 -8.49 24.62
N SER A 23 -34.11 -9.38 24.45
CA SER A 23 -32.76 -9.32 25.02
C SER A 23 -31.78 -10.02 24.07
N ASP A 24 -30.48 -9.76 24.24
CA ASP A 24 -29.43 -10.46 23.47
C ASP A 24 -29.37 -11.94 23.83
N GLU A 25 -29.70 -12.29 25.07
CA GLU A 25 -29.86 -13.66 25.54
C GLU A 25 -30.90 -14.44 24.74
N HIS A 26 -32.09 -13.86 24.53
CA HIS A 26 -33.12 -14.49 23.70
C HIS A 26 -32.73 -14.55 22.22
N GLY A 27 -31.88 -13.63 21.74
CA GLY A 27 -31.26 -13.75 20.42
C GLY A 27 -30.38 -14.99 20.31
N ARG A 28 -29.55 -15.26 21.33
CA ARG A 28 -28.70 -16.45 21.38
C ARG A 28 -29.50 -17.74 21.52
N GLU A 29 -30.51 -17.76 22.39
CA GLU A 29 -31.39 -18.91 22.56
C GLU A 29 -32.12 -19.26 21.27
N PHE A 30 -32.63 -18.27 20.55
CA PHE A 30 -33.27 -18.51 19.26
C PHE A 30 -32.31 -19.14 18.25
N MET A 31 -31.06 -18.66 18.19
CA MET A 31 -30.03 -19.25 17.32
C MET A 31 -29.71 -20.68 17.72
N ARG A 32 -29.56 -20.97 19.02
CA ARG A 32 -29.35 -22.33 19.56
C ARG A 32 -30.51 -23.27 19.24
N LEU A 33 -31.75 -22.80 19.35
CA LEU A 33 -32.94 -23.57 18.98
C LEU A 33 -32.94 -23.88 17.47
N LYS A 34 -32.56 -22.91 16.62
CA LYS A 34 -32.48 -23.14 15.17
C LYS A 34 -31.37 -24.11 14.77
N THR A 35 -30.23 -24.11 15.46
CA THR A 35 -29.15 -25.09 15.21
C THR A 35 -29.49 -26.47 15.76
N GLN A 36 -30.29 -26.59 16.82
CA GLN A 36 -30.80 -27.89 17.30
C GLN A 36 -31.75 -28.58 16.29
N HIS A 37 -32.46 -27.80 15.47
CA HIS A 37 -33.30 -28.34 14.40
C HIS A 37 -32.51 -28.83 13.16
N LEU A 38 -31.22 -28.54 13.09
CA LEU A 38 -30.30 -29.22 12.17
C LEU A 38 -30.03 -30.62 12.72
N LYS A 39 -31.05 -31.50 12.66
CA LYS A 39 -30.90 -32.89 13.06
C LYS A 39 -29.89 -33.57 12.14
N MET A 40 -28.81 -34.07 12.73
CA MET A 40 -28.05 -35.19 12.20
C MET A 40 -29.03 -36.33 11.93
N SER A 41 -29.19 -36.73 10.68
CA SER A 41 -29.77 -38.05 10.39
C SER A 41 -28.88 -39.10 11.06
N PRO A 42 -29.43 -40.14 11.72
CA PRO A 42 -28.60 -41.25 12.15
C PRO A 42 -28.08 -41.92 10.86
N ALA A 43 -26.78 -41.80 10.61
CA ALA A 43 -26.16 -42.52 9.50
C ALA A 43 -26.24 -44.03 9.78
N PRO A 44 -26.46 -44.86 8.74
CA PRO A 44 -26.35 -46.30 8.87
C PRO A 44 -24.92 -46.66 9.25
N GLU A 45 -24.78 -47.72 10.05
CA GLU A 45 -23.50 -48.30 10.47
C GLU A 45 -22.64 -48.68 9.25
N ASN A 46 -21.83 -47.76 8.75
CA ASN A 46 -20.70 -48.07 7.91
C ASN A 46 -19.63 -47.00 8.09
N LYS A 47 -18.52 -47.40 8.73
CA LYS A 47 -17.37 -46.57 9.05
C LYS A 47 -16.72 -46.07 7.77
N MET A 48 -16.93 -44.81 7.45
CA MET A 48 -15.92 -43.98 6.82
C MET A 48 -15.89 -42.70 7.65
N GLU A 49 -14.75 -42.44 8.28
CA GLU A 49 -14.53 -41.27 9.12
C GLU A 49 -14.98 -40.02 8.37
N ASP A 50 -15.97 -39.33 8.93
CA ASP A 50 -16.51 -38.07 8.42
C ASP A 50 -15.45 -37.00 8.68
N LEU A 51 -14.46 -36.98 7.80
CA LEU A 51 -13.40 -35.99 7.73
C LEU A 51 -14.06 -34.65 7.37
N GLY A 52 -14.46 -33.90 8.41
CA GLY A 52 -15.18 -32.62 8.33
C GLY A 52 -14.54 -31.61 7.36
N SER A 53 -15.25 -30.53 7.06
CA SER A 53 -14.95 -29.60 5.95
C SER A 53 -13.52 -29.03 5.97
N ARG A 54 -12.60 -29.77 5.32
CA ARG A 54 -11.21 -29.41 4.98
C ARG A 54 -11.18 -28.32 3.91
N GLY A 55 -11.67 -27.13 4.24
CA GLY A 55 -11.71 -25.95 3.35
C GLY A 55 -12.93 -25.86 2.42
N GLY A 56 -13.96 -26.68 2.63
CA GLY A 56 -15.24 -26.64 1.91
C GLY A 56 -16.34 -25.86 2.65
N ILE A 57 -17.56 -25.86 2.10
CA ILE A 57 -18.75 -25.27 2.74
C ILE A 57 -18.92 -25.88 4.15
N LEU A 58 -19.06 -25.04 5.18
CA LEU A 58 -19.19 -25.49 6.58
C LEU A 58 -20.32 -26.52 6.72
N THR A 59 -20.02 -27.67 7.35
CA THR A 59 -21.07 -28.64 7.65
C THR A 59 -22.00 -28.12 8.74
N ALA A 60 -23.19 -28.71 8.85
CA ALA A 60 -24.12 -28.36 9.93
C ALA A 60 -23.54 -28.65 11.34
N GLY A 61 -22.65 -29.64 11.44
CA GLY A 61 -21.91 -29.94 12.67
C GLY A 61 -20.91 -28.85 13.02
N ASP A 62 -20.10 -28.42 12.06
CA ASP A 62 -19.10 -27.35 12.25
C ASP A 62 -19.76 -26.02 12.62
N LEU A 63 -20.84 -25.67 11.92
CA LEU A 63 -21.60 -24.44 12.22
C LEU A 63 -22.17 -24.47 13.64
N LYS A 64 -22.63 -25.63 14.11
CA LYS A 64 -23.14 -25.79 15.47
C LYS A 64 -22.01 -25.65 16.50
N ALA A 65 -20.84 -26.26 16.25
CA ALA A 65 -19.69 -26.16 17.14
C ALA A 65 -19.25 -24.69 17.31
N VAL A 66 -19.11 -23.96 16.19
CA VAL A 66 -18.70 -22.55 16.20
C VAL A 66 -19.72 -21.66 16.90
N ILE A 67 -21.02 -21.88 16.67
CA ILE A 67 -22.09 -21.09 17.34
C ILE A 67 -22.16 -21.39 18.84
N MET A 68 -21.80 -22.60 19.26
CA MET A 68 -21.82 -22.99 20.67
C MET A 68 -20.64 -22.42 21.46
N ASP A 69 -19.49 -22.23 20.80
CA ASP A 69 -18.27 -21.71 21.42
C ASP A 69 -18.28 -20.18 21.63
N VAL A 70 -19.08 -19.46 20.86
CA VAL A 70 -19.08 -18.00 20.85
C VAL A 70 -20.14 -17.37 21.77
N SER A 71 -19.75 -16.33 22.51
CA SER A 71 -20.64 -15.67 23.48
C SER A 71 -21.47 -14.51 22.90
N SER A 72 -21.08 -13.97 21.74
CA SER A 72 -21.76 -12.83 21.09
C SER A 72 -21.70 -12.82 19.57
N ALA A 73 -22.65 -12.14 18.92
CA ALA A 73 -22.63 -11.95 17.47
C ALA A 73 -21.41 -11.12 16.99
N ALA A 74 -20.82 -10.31 17.86
CA ALA A 74 -19.60 -9.57 17.55
C ALA A 74 -18.38 -10.49 17.53
N GLU A 75 -18.26 -11.40 18.50
CA GLU A 75 -17.21 -12.44 18.51
C GLU A 75 -17.34 -13.39 17.32
N PHE A 76 -18.58 -13.75 16.94
CA PHE A 76 -18.80 -14.62 15.78
C PHE A 76 -18.31 -13.97 14.49
N ARG A 77 -18.50 -12.64 14.35
CA ARG A 77 -17.93 -11.88 13.23
C ARG A 77 -16.40 -11.82 13.28
N LYS A 78 -15.82 -11.65 14.47
CA LYS A 78 -14.35 -11.65 14.68
C LYS A 78 -13.70 -12.98 14.30
N LEU A 79 -14.39 -14.12 14.43
CA LEU A 79 -13.87 -15.41 13.97
C LEU A 79 -13.60 -15.42 12.46
N GLY A 80 -14.43 -14.75 11.67
CA GLY A 80 -14.22 -14.59 10.22
C GLY A 80 -13.16 -13.55 9.85
N GLU A 81 -12.74 -12.70 10.81
CA GLU A 81 -11.71 -11.67 10.60
C GLU A 81 -10.29 -12.22 10.78
N ARG A 82 -10.12 -13.46 11.28
CA ARG A 82 -8.82 -14.05 11.66
C ARG A 82 -8.67 -15.49 11.15
N ILE A 83 -8.48 -15.65 9.84
CA ILE A 83 -8.47 -16.97 9.15
C ILE A 83 -7.18 -17.76 9.39
N VAL A 84 -6.04 -17.10 9.61
CA VAL A 84 -4.75 -17.77 9.89
C VAL A 84 -4.08 -17.08 11.08
N SER A 85 -4.09 -17.74 12.23
CA SER A 85 -3.20 -17.37 13.34
C SER A 85 -2.00 -18.30 13.25
N LEU A 86 -0.77 -17.78 13.33
CA LEU A 86 0.41 -18.61 13.60
C LEU A 86 0.18 -19.41 14.90
N PRO A 87 0.80 -20.59 15.07
CA PRO A 87 0.67 -21.35 16.31
C PRO A 87 1.11 -20.44 17.47
N PRO A 88 0.48 -20.54 18.66
CA PRO A 88 1.09 -19.95 19.84
C PRO A 88 2.44 -20.65 20.03
N ASP A 89 3.52 -19.88 19.93
CA ASP A 89 4.81 -20.30 20.48
C ASP A 89 4.57 -20.66 21.96
N ASP A 90 5.27 -21.71 22.43
CA ASP A 90 5.17 -22.33 23.76
C ASP A 90 4.79 -21.37 24.90
N PRO A 91 4.06 -21.85 25.93
CA PRO A 91 3.51 -21.02 27.01
C PRO A 91 4.58 -20.62 28.03
N GLU A 92 5.75 -20.14 27.61
CA GLU A 92 6.73 -19.51 28.49
C GLU A 92 7.47 -18.39 27.74
N THR A 93 6.78 -17.30 27.43
CA THR A 93 7.38 -15.95 27.47
C THR A 93 6.27 -14.89 27.38
N ASP A 94 5.67 -14.62 28.53
CA ASP A 94 5.05 -13.32 28.78
C ASP A 94 6.15 -12.25 28.71
N THR A 95 6.15 -11.43 27.66
CA THR A 95 6.19 -9.96 27.75
C THR A 95 6.45 -9.30 26.39
N LYS A 96 5.65 -8.25 26.15
CA LYS A 96 5.67 -7.25 25.06
C LYS A 96 4.92 -7.67 23.80
N GLU A 97 3.95 -6.83 23.46
CA GLU A 97 3.29 -6.72 22.15
C GLU A 97 4.34 -6.79 21.03
N LYS A 98 4.68 -8.00 20.58
CA LYS A 98 5.32 -8.18 19.29
C LYS A 98 4.22 -7.92 18.28
N ASP A 99 4.36 -6.86 17.50
CA ASP A 99 3.59 -6.64 16.28
C ASP A 99 3.35 -7.98 15.62
N LYS A 100 2.08 -8.38 15.52
CA LYS A 100 1.65 -9.60 14.85
C LYS A 100 2.03 -9.43 13.38
N LYS A 101 3.27 -9.82 13.02
CA LYS A 101 3.78 -9.76 11.66
C LYS A 101 2.79 -10.51 10.78
N LYS A 102 2.07 -9.77 9.93
CA LYS A 102 1.14 -10.36 8.98
C LYS A 102 1.96 -11.28 8.07
N LEU A 103 1.43 -12.47 7.79
CA LEU A 103 2.01 -13.34 6.76
C LEU A 103 2.06 -12.58 5.43
N GLY A 104 3.17 -12.69 4.71
CA GLY A 104 3.38 -11.92 3.49
C GLY A 104 4.66 -12.32 2.77
N LEU A 105 5.01 -11.54 1.75
CA LEU A 105 6.13 -11.81 0.83
C LEU A 105 7.47 -12.10 1.53
N ASP A 106 7.71 -11.39 2.64
CA ASP A 106 8.97 -11.39 3.40
C ASP A 106 8.84 -12.07 4.77
N PHE A 107 7.65 -12.60 5.10
CA PHE A 107 7.39 -13.25 6.37
C PHE A 107 6.52 -14.49 6.20
N ALA A 108 7.15 -15.66 6.30
CA ALA A 108 6.53 -16.97 6.28
C ALA A 108 7.09 -17.83 7.43
N PRO A 109 6.36 -18.85 7.90
CA PRO A 109 6.91 -19.84 8.84
C PRO A 109 8.13 -20.56 8.26
N ASP A 110 9.13 -20.86 9.10
CA ASP A 110 10.40 -21.46 8.67
C ASP A 110 10.23 -22.85 8.00
N ASP A 111 9.18 -23.59 8.38
CA ASP A 111 8.87 -24.92 7.84
C ASP A 111 7.97 -24.88 6.58
N LEU A 112 7.66 -23.70 6.03
CA LEU A 112 6.73 -23.57 4.92
C LEU A 112 7.38 -23.93 3.56
N THR A 113 6.92 -25.02 2.96
CA THR A 113 7.25 -25.37 1.57
C THR A 113 6.17 -24.93 0.59
N TYR A 114 6.56 -24.15 -0.41
CA TYR A 114 5.67 -23.73 -1.50
C TYR A 114 5.59 -24.78 -2.61
N SER A 115 4.40 -24.93 -3.20
CA SER A 115 4.23 -25.64 -4.48
C SER A 115 4.94 -24.88 -5.60
N PRO A 116 5.39 -25.52 -6.70
CA PRO A 116 6.01 -24.82 -7.83
C PRO A 116 5.21 -23.63 -8.36
N ASP A 117 3.88 -23.76 -8.39
CA ASP A 117 2.96 -22.71 -8.84
C ASP A 117 2.92 -21.52 -7.86
N GLU A 118 2.96 -21.80 -6.56
CA GLU A 118 2.97 -20.77 -5.51
C GLU A 118 4.32 -20.06 -5.43
N ALA A 119 5.42 -20.81 -5.57
CA ALA A 119 6.76 -20.24 -5.62
C ALA A 119 6.91 -19.30 -6.81
N SER A 120 6.44 -19.73 -7.99
CA SER A 120 6.40 -18.87 -9.19
C SER A 120 5.54 -17.64 -8.96
N LYS A 121 4.36 -17.81 -8.34
CA LYS A 121 3.46 -16.68 -8.07
C LYS A 121 4.04 -15.67 -7.07
N ILE A 122 4.72 -16.13 -6.02
CA ILE A 122 5.38 -15.26 -5.05
C ILE A 122 6.51 -14.49 -5.72
N GLU A 123 7.27 -15.14 -6.61
CA GLU A 123 8.35 -14.48 -7.34
C GLU A 123 7.82 -13.39 -8.30
N GLU A 124 6.71 -13.66 -9.00
CA GLU A 124 6.02 -12.62 -9.79
C GLU A 124 5.57 -11.43 -8.92
N LEU A 125 5.00 -11.71 -7.75
CA LEU A 125 4.54 -10.67 -6.82
C LEU A 125 5.72 -9.87 -6.26
N ARG A 126 6.88 -10.49 -6.03
CA ARG A 126 8.12 -9.80 -5.62
C ARG A 126 8.58 -8.82 -6.68
N LYS A 127 8.69 -9.27 -7.94
CA LYS A 127 9.07 -8.40 -9.05
C LYS A 127 8.11 -7.22 -9.20
N ARG A 128 6.80 -7.50 -9.17
CA ARG A 128 5.77 -6.46 -9.26
C ARG A 128 5.84 -5.47 -8.10
N ARG A 129 6.08 -5.95 -6.87
CA ARG A 129 6.28 -5.09 -5.70
C ARG A 129 7.49 -4.18 -5.93
N ASP A 130 8.62 -4.75 -6.36
CA ASP A 130 9.87 -4.00 -6.54
C ASP A 130 9.72 -2.92 -7.63
N GLU A 131 9.03 -3.21 -8.74
CA GLU A 131 8.66 -2.23 -9.78
C GLU A 131 7.79 -1.09 -9.24
N LEU A 132 6.76 -1.42 -8.44
CA LEU A 132 5.88 -0.43 -7.82
C LEU A 132 6.61 0.42 -6.78
N LEU A 133 7.52 -0.18 -6.00
CA LEU A 133 8.37 0.53 -5.04
C LEU A 133 9.32 1.50 -5.75
N HIS A 134 9.91 1.07 -6.87
CA HIS A 134 10.72 1.92 -7.73
C HIS A 134 9.90 3.10 -8.27
N ARG A 135 8.70 2.85 -8.81
CA ARG A 135 7.79 3.89 -9.29
C ARG A 135 7.45 4.90 -8.19
N ARG A 136 7.14 4.42 -6.98
CA ARG A 136 6.88 5.28 -5.81
C ARG A 136 8.09 6.14 -5.46
N GLY A 137 9.29 5.58 -5.49
CA GLY A 137 10.53 6.31 -5.28
C GLY A 137 10.73 7.43 -6.31
N MET A 138 10.47 7.15 -7.58
CA MET A 138 10.56 8.14 -8.66
C MET A 138 9.53 9.27 -8.48
N LEU A 139 8.28 8.95 -8.13
CA LEU A 139 7.23 9.96 -7.88
C LEU A 139 7.57 10.88 -6.70
N ASN A 140 8.08 10.32 -5.60
CA ASN A 140 8.56 11.11 -4.46
C ASN A 140 9.69 12.07 -4.87
N ALA A 141 10.63 11.60 -5.70
CA ALA A 141 11.70 12.42 -6.24
C ALA A 141 11.14 13.53 -7.16
N ARG A 142 10.15 13.23 -8.01
CA ARG A 142 9.47 14.24 -8.84
C ARG A 142 8.76 15.30 -8.02
N ASN A 143 8.05 14.92 -6.97
CA ASN A 143 7.38 15.87 -6.09
C ASN A 143 8.39 16.81 -5.43
N THR A 144 9.51 16.25 -4.96
CA THR A 144 10.63 17.03 -4.40
C THR A 144 11.20 17.98 -5.45
N PHE A 145 11.46 17.49 -6.66
CA PHE A 145 11.95 18.28 -7.79
C PHE A 145 11.02 19.45 -8.14
N VAL A 146 9.70 19.23 -8.24
CA VAL A 146 8.72 20.30 -8.52
C VAL A 146 8.76 21.39 -7.44
N ASN A 147 8.92 21.01 -6.17
CA ASN A 147 9.05 21.97 -5.09
C ASN A 147 10.36 22.79 -5.19
N LEU A 148 11.48 22.14 -5.53
CA LEU A 148 12.75 22.81 -5.77
C LEU A 148 12.69 23.76 -6.97
N VAL A 149 12.06 23.38 -8.08
CA VAL A 149 11.84 24.27 -9.24
C VAL A 149 11.07 25.53 -8.84
N ARG A 150 10.04 25.38 -7.99
CA ARG A 150 9.27 26.53 -7.48
C ARG A 150 10.12 27.44 -6.59
N GLN A 151 10.99 26.87 -5.75
CA GLN A 151 11.93 27.65 -4.92
C GLN A 151 12.98 28.36 -5.78
N ARG A 152 13.55 27.66 -6.76
CA ARG A 152 14.49 28.22 -7.73
C ARG A 152 13.89 29.37 -8.52
N SER A 153 12.63 29.24 -8.96
CA SER A 153 11.90 30.32 -9.63
C SER A 153 11.75 31.57 -8.76
N LYS A 154 11.49 31.42 -7.46
CA LYS A 154 11.45 32.57 -6.52
C LYS A 154 12.82 33.21 -6.38
N SER A 155 13.87 32.41 -6.27
CA SER A 155 15.26 32.90 -6.14
C SER A 155 15.68 33.70 -7.37
N VAL A 156 15.37 33.19 -8.56
CA VAL A 156 15.56 33.92 -9.84
C VAL A 156 14.79 35.23 -9.86
N LEU A 157 13.52 35.22 -9.43
CA LEU A 157 12.70 36.44 -9.39
C LEU A 157 13.30 37.51 -8.46
N GLU A 158 13.80 37.13 -7.29
CA GLU A 158 14.44 38.07 -6.36
C GLU A 158 15.73 38.67 -6.96
N LYS A 159 16.55 37.85 -7.63
CA LYS A 159 17.74 38.33 -8.35
C LYS A 159 17.38 39.30 -9.49
N LEU A 160 16.32 39.01 -10.25
CA LEU A 160 15.82 39.91 -11.31
C LEU A 160 15.32 41.25 -10.76
N LYS A 161 14.65 41.25 -9.60
CA LYS A 161 14.24 42.50 -8.93
C LYS A 161 15.44 43.34 -8.47
N GLN A 162 16.52 42.69 -8.02
CA GLN A 162 17.74 43.37 -7.59
C GLN A 162 18.50 43.99 -8.78
N ALA A 163 18.65 43.24 -9.87
CA ALA A 163 19.31 43.72 -11.09
C ALA A 163 18.51 44.81 -11.81
N GLU A 164 17.17 44.69 -11.84
CA GLU A 164 16.29 45.66 -12.47
C GLU A 164 15.18 46.14 -11.53
N PRO A 165 15.48 47.05 -10.58
CA PRO A 165 14.48 47.55 -9.62
C PRO A 165 13.29 48.26 -10.28
N LYS A 166 13.51 48.85 -11.46
CA LYS A 166 12.49 49.52 -12.28
C LYS A 166 11.78 48.58 -13.26
N GLY A 167 12.18 47.31 -13.34
CA GLY A 167 11.69 46.33 -14.31
C GLY A 167 10.27 45.83 -14.07
N GLY A 168 9.60 46.23 -12.98
CA GLY A 168 8.20 45.85 -12.70
C GLY A 168 8.00 44.35 -12.58
N TRP A 169 8.95 43.65 -11.96
CA TRP A 169 8.95 42.20 -11.78
C TRP A 169 8.01 41.79 -10.62
N LYS A 170 6.79 41.36 -10.96
CA LYS A 170 5.83 40.82 -9.98
C LYS A 170 5.91 39.31 -9.85
N ASP A 171 6.02 38.62 -10.97
CA ASP A 171 6.09 37.15 -11.05
C ASP A 171 6.75 36.72 -12.36
N ILE A 172 7.30 35.50 -12.37
CA ILE A 172 7.84 34.83 -13.57
C ILE A 172 7.14 33.49 -13.78
N CYS A 173 7.23 32.95 -15.00
CA CYS A 173 6.64 31.65 -15.30
C CYS A 173 7.25 30.50 -14.47
N GLY A 174 8.59 30.44 -14.37
CA GLY A 174 9.27 29.48 -13.50
C GLY A 174 9.30 28.03 -13.99
N PHE A 175 8.78 27.75 -15.19
CA PHE A 175 8.83 26.41 -15.76
C PHE A 175 10.26 26.00 -16.07
N ASP A 176 10.73 24.88 -15.50
CA ASP A 176 12.02 24.26 -15.77
C ASP A 176 11.85 23.21 -16.88
N SER A 177 12.71 23.20 -17.91
CA SER A 177 12.51 22.33 -19.06
C SER A 177 12.59 20.83 -18.73
N ARG A 178 13.21 20.46 -17.60
CA ARG A 178 13.29 19.07 -17.13
C ARG A 178 11.95 18.53 -16.64
N LEU A 179 10.95 19.40 -16.42
CA LEU A 179 9.57 18.97 -16.17
C LEU A 179 8.92 18.31 -17.40
N ALA A 180 9.54 18.43 -18.59
CA ALA A 180 9.09 17.77 -19.81
C ALA A 180 9.86 16.48 -20.11
N TRP A 181 10.79 16.06 -19.24
CA TRP A 181 11.52 14.81 -19.38
C TRP A 181 10.58 13.61 -19.28
N SER A 182 10.93 12.53 -20.00
CA SER A 182 10.27 11.25 -19.84
C SER A 182 10.52 10.68 -18.44
N ASP A 183 9.81 9.60 -18.12
CA ASP A 183 10.01 8.87 -16.87
C ASP A 183 11.43 8.31 -16.80
N GLU A 184 11.93 7.76 -17.90
CA GLU A 184 13.26 7.17 -18.02
C GLU A 184 14.35 8.23 -17.89
N GLU A 185 14.25 9.36 -18.59
CA GLU A 185 15.23 10.45 -18.51
C GLU A 185 15.33 11.01 -17.09
N PHE A 186 14.18 11.19 -16.42
CA PHE A 186 14.16 11.66 -15.04
C PHE A 186 14.70 10.60 -14.07
N ASP A 187 14.41 9.33 -14.31
CA ASP A 187 14.88 8.21 -13.49
C ASP A 187 16.40 8.06 -13.57
N GLU A 188 16.97 8.14 -14.77
CA GLU A 188 18.41 8.16 -15.00
C GLU A 188 19.07 9.34 -14.28
N TRP A 189 18.50 10.55 -14.41
CA TRP A 189 19.03 11.73 -13.75
C TRP A 189 18.97 11.62 -12.22
N ARG A 190 17.84 11.22 -11.63
CA ARG A 190 17.71 11.15 -10.16
C ARG A 190 18.62 10.09 -9.54
N LEU A 191 18.97 9.05 -10.30
CA LEU A 191 19.86 7.97 -9.87
C LEU A 191 21.34 8.31 -10.12
N SER A 192 21.63 9.29 -10.99
CA SER A 192 22.98 9.81 -11.16
C SER A 192 23.50 10.49 -9.89
N GLU A 193 24.82 10.52 -9.71
CA GLU A 193 25.42 11.21 -8.54
C GLU A 193 25.02 12.68 -8.46
N VAL A 194 24.88 13.34 -9.61
CA VAL A 194 24.53 14.77 -9.70
C VAL A 194 23.09 14.99 -9.26
N GLY A 195 22.14 14.24 -9.82
CA GLY A 195 20.73 14.39 -9.48
C GLY A 195 20.41 13.95 -8.05
N ALA A 196 21.02 12.84 -7.58
CA ALA A 196 20.85 12.38 -6.21
C ALA A 196 21.31 13.43 -5.19
N LYS A 197 22.53 13.97 -5.36
CA LYS A 197 23.05 15.06 -4.51
C LYS A 197 22.18 16.32 -4.59
N THR A 198 21.69 16.66 -5.78
CA THR A 198 20.81 17.83 -5.97
C THR A 198 19.50 17.70 -5.19
N LEU A 199 18.88 16.51 -5.23
CA LEU A 199 17.65 16.24 -4.50
C LEU A 199 17.88 16.17 -2.99
N GLU A 200 19.05 15.70 -2.55
CA GLU A 200 19.45 15.64 -1.15
C GLU A 200 19.77 17.03 -0.57
N ASP A 201 20.60 17.82 -1.26
CA ASP A 201 20.96 19.18 -0.86
C ASP A 201 19.72 20.08 -0.79
N GLY A 202 18.79 19.89 -1.73
CA GLY A 202 17.50 20.58 -1.74
C GLY A 202 17.62 22.09 -1.90
N THR A 203 18.71 22.58 -2.52
CA THR A 203 18.94 24.02 -2.73
C THR A 203 18.67 24.45 -4.17
N PRO A 204 18.15 25.68 -4.39
CA PRO A 204 18.02 26.28 -5.72
C PRO A 204 19.32 26.31 -6.54
N GLU A 205 20.44 26.51 -5.86
CA GLU A 205 21.77 26.62 -6.46
C GLU A 205 22.26 25.25 -6.94
N ALA A 206 22.15 24.20 -6.11
CA ALA A 206 22.46 22.84 -6.54
C ALA A 206 21.58 22.44 -7.75
N LEU A 207 20.30 22.81 -7.73
CA LEU A 207 19.38 22.56 -8.83
C LEU A 207 19.77 23.30 -10.12
N ALA A 208 20.36 24.49 -10.02
CA ALA A 208 20.87 25.22 -11.17
C ALA A 208 22.16 24.60 -11.73
N SER A 209 23.08 24.18 -10.86
CA SER A 209 24.34 23.54 -11.25
C SER A 209 24.15 22.12 -11.81
N SER A 210 23.06 21.44 -11.47
CA SER A 210 22.72 20.12 -12.00
C SER A 210 22.21 20.12 -13.44
N TYR A 211 22.15 21.28 -14.09
CA TYR A 211 21.75 21.35 -15.49
C TYR A 211 22.82 20.68 -16.36
N PRO A 212 22.45 19.81 -17.32
CA PRO A 212 23.41 19.26 -18.26
C PRO A 212 24.10 20.41 -18.99
N ASP A 213 25.44 20.43 -18.93
CA ASP A 213 26.18 21.30 -19.82
C ASP A 213 25.89 20.87 -21.25
N THR A 214 25.49 21.84 -22.08
CA THR A 214 25.24 21.60 -23.50
C THR A 214 26.59 21.29 -24.14
N THR A 215 26.96 20.02 -24.20
CA THR A 215 27.95 19.55 -25.16
C THR A 215 27.32 19.72 -26.52
N ASP A 216 27.96 20.50 -27.39
CA ASP A 216 27.55 20.59 -28.77
C ASP A 216 27.72 19.21 -29.46
N ILE A 217 27.14 19.10 -30.66
CA ILE A 217 27.16 17.89 -31.48
C ILE A 217 28.58 17.47 -31.89
N ASP A 218 29.58 18.35 -31.75
CA ASP A 218 30.97 18.08 -32.10
C ASP A 218 31.83 17.57 -30.92
N GLY A 219 31.25 17.43 -29.72
CA GLY A 219 31.95 16.85 -28.57
C GLY A 219 33.07 17.74 -28.02
N ASP A 220 33.13 19.01 -28.44
CA ASP A 220 34.05 19.97 -27.90
C ASP A 220 33.50 20.48 -26.57
N THR A 221 34.18 20.11 -25.49
CA THR A 221 33.94 20.72 -24.19
C THR A 221 34.44 22.16 -24.31
N VAL A 222 33.53 23.15 -24.25
CA VAL A 222 33.93 24.56 -24.21
C VAL A 222 34.89 24.72 -23.03
N MET A 223 36.19 24.86 -23.33
CA MET A 223 37.21 25.19 -22.35
C MET A 223 36.88 26.57 -21.81
N ASN A 224 36.16 26.63 -20.69
CA ASN A 224 35.91 27.85 -19.93
C ASN A 224 37.22 28.26 -19.23
N GLY A 225 38.18 28.69 -20.04
CA GLY A 225 39.51 29.19 -19.66
C GLY A 225 39.53 30.69 -19.33
N VAL A 226 38.36 31.28 -19.08
CA VAL A 226 38.24 32.63 -18.53
C VAL A 226 37.25 32.52 -17.39
N LYS A 227 37.70 32.79 -16.17
CA LYS A 227 36.83 33.20 -15.06
C LYS A 227 36.14 34.51 -15.48
N ALA A 228 35.16 34.43 -16.36
CA ALA A 228 34.13 35.43 -16.42
C ALA A 228 33.31 35.20 -15.15
N GLU A 229 33.06 36.26 -14.41
CA GLU A 229 31.94 36.31 -13.51
C GLU A 229 30.70 36.09 -14.39
N GLU A 230 30.37 34.83 -14.68
CA GLU A 230 29.11 34.48 -15.34
C GLU A 230 28.03 35.07 -14.44
N ASP A 231 27.34 36.06 -15.00
CA ASP A 231 26.31 36.83 -14.34
C ASP A 231 25.42 35.87 -13.53
N ASP A 232 25.48 35.92 -12.20
CA ASP A 232 24.92 34.94 -11.24
C ASP A 232 23.43 34.61 -11.52
N ILE A 233 22.77 35.53 -12.22
CA ILE A 233 21.38 35.42 -12.69
C ILE A 233 21.23 34.44 -13.86
N SER A 234 22.19 34.41 -14.79
CA SER A 234 22.17 33.56 -15.99
C SER A 234 22.32 32.07 -15.65
N SER A 235 23.26 31.73 -14.77
CA SER A 235 23.45 30.37 -14.26
C SER A 235 22.23 29.93 -13.44
N LEU A 236 21.74 30.78 -12.53
CA LEU A 236 20.58 30.47 -11.70
C LEU A 236 19.28 30.31 -12.53
N SER A 237 19.13 31.07 -13.62
CA SER A 237 17.95 31.01 -14.50
C SER A 237 18.06 30.03 -15.67
N ARG A 238 19.20 29.34 -15.84
CA ARG A 238 19.43 28.37 -16.92
C ARG A 238 18.32 27.31 -16.97
N GLY A 239 17.64 27.21 -18.11
CA GLY A 239 16.56 26.24 -18.30
C GLY A 239 15.20 26.61 -17.70
N ILE A 240 15.13 27.76 -17.01
CA ILE A 240 13.89 28.27 -16.43
C ILE A 240 13.25 29.31 -17.37
N CYS A 241 11.94 29.21 -17.53
CA CYS A 241 11.15 30.22 -18.23
C CYS A 241 11.00 31.49 -17.38
N THR A 242 11.72 32.56 -17.75
CA THR A 242 11.66 33.87 -17.09
C THR A 242 10.55 34.80 -17.62
N LYS A 243 9.74 34.33 -18.58
CA LYS A 243 8.66 35.15 -19.18
C LYS A 243 7.60 35.52 -18.16
N LYS A 244 7.19 36.80 -18.16
CA LYS A 244 6.02 37.29 -17.40
C LYS A 244 4.74 36.75 -18.06
N ARG A 245 3.83 36.15 -17.27
CA ARG A 245 2.54 35.61 -17.75
C ARG A 245 2.68 34.75 -19.02
N CYS A 246 3.48 33.70 -18.95
CA CYS A 246 3.65 32.77 -20.06
C CYS A 246 2.38 31.94 -20.28
N GLU A 247 1.79 32.02 -21.48
CA GLU A 247 0.62 31.20 -21.85
C GLU A 247 0.98 29.75 -22.18
N ARG A 248 2.22 29.45 -22.61
CA ARG A 248 2.64 28.07 -22.95
C ARG A 248 2.69 27.15 -21.74
N HIS A 249 3.21 27.62 -20.60
CA HIS A 249 3.30 26.84 -19.37
C HIS A 249 2.26 27.33 -18.35
N LYS A 250 1.09 27.73 -18.83
CA LYS A 250 0.01 28.16 -17.94
C LYS A 250 -0.38 27.00 -17.04
N GLN A 251 -0.47 27.25 -15.74
CA GLN A 251 -0.87 26.26 -14.74
C GLN A 251 0.04 25.01 -14.66
N TRP A 252 1.28 25.04 -15.18
CA TRP A 252 2.19 23.89 -15.15
C TRP A 252 2.33 23.27 -13.75
N VAL A 253 2.39 24.11 -12.71
CA VAL A 253 2.49 23.65 -11.30
C VAL A 253 1.29 22.78 -10.93
N LYS A 254 0.08 23.21 -11.29
CA LYS A 254 -1.15 22.49 -10.95
C LYS A 254 -1.22 21.17 -11.69
N VAL A 255 -0.90 21.17 -12.98
CA VAL A 255 -0.90 19.96 -13.82
C VAL A 255 0.07 18.93 -13.24
N GLN A 256 1.32 19.32 -13.01
CA GLN A 256 2.35 18.44 -12.44
C GLN A 256 1.97 17.90 -11.06
N GLN A 257 1.43 18.74 -10.18
CA GLN A 257 0.97 18.28 -8.85
C GLN A 257 -0.19 17.30 -8.94
N GLN A 258 -1.13 17.50 -9.87
CA GLN A 258 -2.29 16.60 -10.03
C GLN A 258 -1.89 15.26 -10.64
N GLU A 259 -0.99 15.27 -11.62
CA GLU A 259 -0.44 14.05 -12.23
C GLU A 259 0.31 13.21 -11.18
N ILE A 260 1.22 13.83 -10.42
CA ILE A 260 1.96 13.16 -9.35
C ILE A 260 1.01 12.56 -8.31
N LEU A 261 0.03 13.32 -7.82
CA LEU A 261 -0.93 12.85 -6.81
C LEU A 261 -1.78 11.68 -7.32
N PHE A 262 -2.23 11.74 -8.57
CA PHE A 262 -3.01 10.68 -9.19
C PHE A 262 -2.20 9.39 -9.32
N GLU A 263 -0.95 9.51 -9.77
CA GLU A 263 -0.06 8.36 -9.92
C GLU A 263 0.36 7.78 -8.56
N GLU A 264 0.62 8.62 -7.55
CA GLU A 264 0.92 8.17 -6.19
C GLU A 264 -0.24 7.36 -5.60
N ASP A 265 -1.49 7.83 -5.75
CA ASP A 265 -2.67 7.09 -5.30
C ASP A 265 -2.81 5.74 -6.03
N THR A 266 -2.59 5.73 -7.35
CA THR A 266 -2.64 4.51 -8.17
C THR A 266 -1.58 3.49 -7.70
N VAL A 267 -0.33 3.92 -7.52
CA VAL A 267 0.78 3.06 -7.07
C VAL A 267 0.53 2.54 -5.65
N ASN A 268 0.02 3.38 -4.74
CA ASN A 268 -0.30 2.96 -3.38
C ASN A 268 -1.42 1.90 -3.35
N GLN A 269 -2.46 2.08 -4.17
CA GLN A 269 -3.53 1.09 -4.31
C GLN A 269 -3.00 -0.22 -4.90
N ASP A 270 -2.13 -0.16 -5.90
CA ASP A 270 -1.58 -1.36 -6.53
C ASP A 270 -0.57 -2.09 -5.64
N LEU A 271 0.21 -1.38 -4.83
CA LEU A 271 1.04 -1.97 -3.77
C LEU A 271 0.17 -2.70 -2.75
N ALA A 272 -0.91 -2.07 -2.26
CA ALA A 272 -1.81 -2.70 -1.30
C ALA A 272 -2.49 -3.95 -1.87
N LYS A 273 -2.85 -3.94 -3.17
CA LYS A 273 -3.36 -5.15 -3.86
C LYS A 273 -2.28 -6.23 -3.96
N CYS A 274 -1.06 -5.87 -4.35
CA CYS A 274 0.06 -6.80 -4.46
C CYS A 274 0.36 -7.49 -3.12
N GLU A 275 0.44 -6.71 -2.03
CA GLU A 275 0.63 -7.21 -0.66
C GLU A 275 -0.53 -8.11 -0.20
N LYS A 276 -1.77 -7.77 -0.55
CA LYS A 276 -2.93 -8.60 -0.22
C LYS A 276 -2.94 -9.91 -1.01
N GLU A 277 -2.63 -9.88 -2.29
CA GLU A 277 -2.50 -11.09 -3.13
C GLU A 277 -1.43 -12.01 -2.57
N ALA A 278 -0.29 -11.44 -2.20
CA ALA A 278 0.80 -12.15 -1.54
C ALA A 278 0.39 -12.79 -0.22
N GLN A 279 -0.26 -12.03 0.66
CA GLN A 279 -0.79 -12.53 1.91
C GLN A 279 -1.71 -13.73 1.67
N ASN A 280 -2.61 -13.66 0.68
CA ASN A 280 -3.51 -14.77 0.35
C ASN A 280 -2.75 -16.02 -0.12
N VAL A 281 -1.68 -15.88 -0.91
CA VAL A 281 -0.88 -17.03 -1.37
C VAL A 281 -0.16 -17.68 -0.19
N VAL A 282 0.46 -16.88 0.69
CA VAL A 282 1.17 -17.40 1.87
C VAL A 282 0.17 -18.04 2.86
N GLU A 283 -0.97 -17.40 3.13
CA GLU A 283 -2.01 -17.96 4.01
C GLU A 283 -2.52 -19.30 3.49
N ARG A 284 -2.76 -19.43 2.18
CA ARG A 284 -3.17 -20.71 1.56
C ARG A 284 -2.10 -21.78 1.69
N ALA A 285 -0.83 -21.42 1.49
CA ALA A 285 0.28 -22.35 1.64
C ALA A 285 0.40 -22.84 3.09
N VAL A 286 0.24 -21.94 4.07
CA VAL A 286 0.24 -22.30 5.50
C VAL A 286 -0.92 -23.22 5.85
N LEU A 287 -2.13 -22.94 5.37
CA LEU A 287 -3.27 -23.81 5.58
C LEU A 287 -3.05 -25.21 5.00
N ARG A 288 -2.42 -25.33 3.83
CA ARG A 288 -2.03 -26.63 3.26
C ARG A 288 -1.02 -27.34 4.16
N MET A 289 0.06 -26.66 4.56
CA MET A 289 1.09 -27.24 5.43
C MET A 289 0.49 -27.80 6.73
N TRP A 290 -0.47 -27.08 7.32
CA TRP A 290 -1.16 -27.53 8.53
C TRP A 290 -2.02 -28.76 8.27
N ALA A 291 -2.79 -28.76 7.17
CA ALA A 291 -3.58 -29.92 6.77
C ALA A 291 -2.70 -31.17 6.53
N GLU A 292 -1.52 -31.01 5.93
CA GLU A 292 -0.55 -32.10 5.73
C GLU A 292 -0.01 -32.63 7.06
N LYS A 293 0.32 -31.74 8.01
CA LYS A 293 0.83 -32.11 9.34
C LYS A 293 -0.22 -32.87 10.16
N GLU A 294 -1.47 -32.43 10.16
CA GLU A 294 -2.57 -33.14 10.82
C GLU A 294 -2.84 -34.51 10.19
N ASN A 295 -2.78 -34.61 8.85
CA ASN A 295 -2.94 -35.89 8.16
C ASN A 295 -1.83 -36.89 8.50
N ALA A 296 -0.58 -36.41 8.61
CA ALA A 296 0.54 -37.25 9.02
C ALA A 296 0.41 -37.74 10.46
N GLN A 297 -0.17 -36.95 11.36
CA GLN A 297 -0.43 -37.33 12.75
C GLN A 297 -1.57 -38.35 12.89
N ASN A 298 -2.65 -38.19 12.12
CA ASN A 298 -3.82 -39.08 12.17
C ASN A 298 -3.61 -40.42 11.43
N GLY A 299 -2.71 -40.47 10.44
CA GLY A 299 -2.39 -41.71 9.72
C GLY A 299 -1.47 -42.69 10.45
N CYS A 300 -1.09 -42.39 11.69
CA CYS A 300 -0.18 -43.20 12.52
C CYS A 300 -0.86 -43.87 13.73
N GLN A 301 -2.20 -43.87 13.78
CA GLN A 301 -3.01 -44.60 14.77
C GLN A 301 -3.67 -45.86 14.19
#